data_AF-X1RIV4-F1
#
_entry.id   AF-X1RIV4-F1
#
_cell.length_a   1.000
_cell.length_b   1.000
_cell.length_c   1.000
_cell.angle_alpha   90.00
_cell.angle_beta   90.00
_cell.angle_gamma   90.00
#
_symmetry.space_group_name_H-M   'P 1'
#
loop_
_entity.id
_entity.type
_entity.pdbx_description
1 polymer ?
#
loop_
_entity_poly.entity_id
_entity_poly.type
_entity_poly.pdbx_seq_one_letter_code
_entity_poly.pdbx_strand_id
1 'polypeptide(L)'
;GDFKVGKTSLIKRFVENNFSETYISTIGVEISKKSVVMDEDTSINFVLWDIGGQIGSMAPYRQRFYEGASAAFIVIDRTRPNNLAKR
;
A
#
# COMPACT_ATOMS: atom_id res chain seq x y z
N GLY A 1 1.61 4.23 6.77
CA GLY A 1 2.39 3.12 7.36
C GLY A 1 3.82 3.22 6.90
N ASP A 2 4.75 3.01 7.83
CA ASP A 2 6.19 3.30 7.65
C ASP A 2 6.89 2.34 6.67
N PHE A 3 8.18 2.57 6.49
CA PHE A 3 9.04 1.68 5.71
C PHE A 3 9.08 0.26 6.32
N LYS A 4 9.22 -0.76 5.46
CA LYS A 4 9.31 -2.18 5.84
C LYS A 4 8.13 -2.79 6.61
N VAL A 5 6.99 -2.11 6.70
CA VAL A 5 5.80 -2.66 7.40
C VAL A 5 5.01 -3.71 6.59
N GLY A 6 5.39 -3.96 5.32
CA GLY A 6 4.75 -4.96 4.46
C GLY A 6 3.70 -4.43 3.47
N LYS A 7 3.66 -3.12 3.19
CA LYS A 7 2.71 -2.52 2.21
C LYS A 7 2.77 -3.17 0.83
N THR A 8 3.96 -3.19 0.22
CA THR A 8 4.21 -3.78 -1.09
C THR A 8 3.90 -5.27 -1.11
N SER A 9 4.31 -6.01 -0.08
CA SER A 9 4.04 -7.44 0.05
C SER A 9 2.54 -7.73 0.16
N LEU A 10 1.78 -6.89 0.88
CA LEU A 10 0.33 -6.99 0.99
C LEU A 10 -0.35 -6.78 -0.37
N ILE A 11 0.06 -5.74 -1.10
CA ILE A 11 -0.50 -5.43 -2.43
C ILE A 11 -0.16 -6.55 -3.42
N LYS A 12 1.09 -7.02 -3.48
CA LYS A 12 1.48 -8.13 -4.37
C LYS A 12 0.77 -9.43 -4.04
N ARG A 13 0.61 -9.76 -2.75
CA ARG A 13 -0.17 -10.93 -2.35
C ARG A 13 -1.63 -10.81 -2.81
N PHE A 14 -2.24 -9.64 -2.66
CA PHE A 14 -3.60 -9.43 -3.12
C PHE A 14 -3.71 -9.49 -4.65
N VAL A 15 -2.83 -8.82 -5.38
CA VAL A 15 -2.91 -8.69 -6.84
C VAL A 15 -2.51 -9.99 -7.55
N GLU A 16 -1.34 -10.52 -7.22
CA GLU A 16 -0.64 -11.58 -7.95
C GLU A 16 -0.74 -12.96 -7.28
N ASN A 17 -1.29 -13.02 -6.05
CA ASN A 17 -1.16 -14.20 -5.19
C ASN A 17 0.30 -14.65 -5.00
N ASN A 18 1.22 -13.69 -4.91
CA ASN A 18 2.65 -13.92 -4.79
C ASN A 18 3.21 -13.28 -3.51
N PHE A 19 4.27 -13.88 -2.95
CA PHE A 19 5.05 -13.31 -1.86
C PHE A 19 6.53 -13.63 -2.05
N SER A 20 7.37 -12.64 -1.79
CA SER A 20 8.82 -12.78 -1.82
C SER A 20 9.39 -12.30 -0.49
N GLU A 21 10.34 -13.07 0.04
CA GLU A 21 11.15 -12.67 1.20
C GLU A 21 12.19 -11.62 0.83
N THR A 22 12.52 -11.49 -0.46
CA THR A 22 13.47 -10.49 -0.96
C THR A 22 12.87 -9.10 -0.83
N TYR A 23 13.45 -8.32 0.07
CA TYR A 23 13.01 -6.95 0.30
C TYR A 23 13.60 -5.99 -0.73
N ILE A 24 12.73 -5.41 -1.58
CA ILE A 24 13.07 -4.29 -2.46
C ILE A 24 12.25 -3.09 -1.99
N SER A 25 12.91 -1.98 -1.69
CA SER A 25 12.22 -0.75 -1.29
C SER A 25 11.47 -0.13 -2.46
N THR A 26 10.19 0.22 -2.27
CA THR A 26 9.46 1.05 -3.22
C THR A 26 10.10 2.44 -3.29
N ILE A 27 10.56 2.80 -4.49
CA ILE A 27 11.02 4.16 -4.80
C ILE A 27 9.82 4.90 -5.40
N GLY A 28 9.44 6.02 -4.81
CA GLY A 28 8.29 6.77 -5.31
C GLY A 28 6.96 6.04 -5.05
N VAL A 29 6.14 5.93 -6.09
CA VAL A 29 4.81 5.29 -6.05
C VAL A 29 4.73 4.21 -7.12
N GLU A 30 4.20 3.05 -6.74
CA GLU A 30 3.86 1.96 -7.66
C GLU A 30 2.33 1.83 -7.74
N ILE A 31 1.79 1.65 -8.95
CA ILE A 31 0.35 1.51 -9.18
C ILE A 31 0.06 0.08 -9.62
N SER A 32 -0.82 -0.61 -8.89
CA SER A 32 -1.30 -1.95 -9.23
C SER A 32 -2.81 -1.94 -9.48
N LYS A 33 -3.30 -2.85 -10.31
CA LYS A 33 -4.72 -3.00 -10.61
C LYS A 33 -5.19 -4.42 -10.35
N LYS A 34 -6.40 -4.58 -9.80
CA LYS A 34 -7.05 -5.88 -9.66
C LYS A 34 -8.56 -5.76 -9.82
N SER A 35 -9.12 -6.56 -10.70
CA SER A 35 -10.56 -6.74 -10.79
C SER A 35 -10.99 -7.90 -9.89
N VAL A 36 -12.01 -7.69 -9.08
CA VAL A 36 -12.63 -8.73 -8.24
C VAL A 36 -14.09 -8.82 -8.63
N VAL A 37 -14.50 -10.03 -9.03
CA VAL A 37 -15.91 -10.34 -9.28
C VAL A 37 -16.55 -10.66 -7.93
N MET A 38 -17.57 -9.90 -7.55
CA MET A 38 -18.30 -10.09 -6.30
C MET A 38 -19.45 -11.08 -6.48
N ASP A 39 -20.18 -10.92 -7.58
CA ASP A 39 -21.29 -11.77 -8.03
C ASP A 39 -21.43 -11.67 -9.57
N GLU A 40 -22.48 -12.26 -10.15
CA GLU A 40 -22.68 -12.34 -11.61
C GLU A 40 -22.75 -10.97 -12.30
N ASP A 41 -23.28 -9.95 -11.62
CA ASP A 41 -23.52 -8.61 -12.20
C ASP A 41 -22.56 -7.54 -11.64
N THR A 42 -21.85 -7.85 -10.55
CA THR A 42 -21.02 -6.89 -9.82
C THR A 42 -19.55 -7.24 -9.88
N SER A 43 -18.76 -6.34 -10.48
CA SER A 43 -17.30 -6.39 -10.42
C SER A 43 -16.72 -5.08 -9.89
N ILE A 44 -15.65 -5.19 -9.10
CA ILE A 44 -14.94 -4.06 -8.52
C ILE A 44 -13.54 -4.01 -9.10
N ASN A 45 -13.18 -2.86 -9.69
CA ASN A 45 -11.85 -2.59 -10.17
C ASN A 45 -11.07 -1.79 -9.12
N PHE A 46 -10.13 -2.44 -8.45
CA PHE A 46 -9.22 -1.80 -7.52
C PHE A 46 -8.05 -1.19 -8.28
N VAL A 47 -7.76 0.08 -7.98
CA VAL A 47 -6.50 0.75 -8.34
C VAL A 47 -5.78 1.06 -7.04
N LEU A 48 -4.68 0.36 -6.80
CA LEU A 48 -3.91 0.40 -5.57
C LEU A 48 -2.63 1.21 -5.79
N TRP A 49 -2.39 2.18 -4.91
CA TRP A 49 -1.23 3.06 -4.96
C TRP A 49 -0.29 2.66 -3.81
N ASP A 50 0.78 1.92 -4.09
CA ASP A 50 1.83 1.62 -3.10
C ASP A 50 2.77 2.82 -2.99
N ILE A 51 2.58 3.58 -1.92
CA ILE A 51 3.39 4.76 -1.63
C ILE A 51 4.63 4.32 -0.85
N GLY A 52 5.80 4.54 -1.42
CA GLY A 52 7.07 4.25 -0.78
C GLY A 52 7.21 4.97 0.57
N GLY A 53 7.73 4.26 1.57
CA GLY A 53 7.88 4.81 2.94
C GLY A 53 8.72 6.09 3.01
N GLN A 54 9.59 6.31 2.02
CA GLN A 54 10.43 7.51 1.89
C GLN A 54 9.62 8.76 1.54
N ILE A 55 8.45 8.63 0.91
CA ILE A 55 7.54 9.77 0.64
C ILE A 55 6.97 10.35 1.95
N GLY A 56 7.05 9.61 3.05
CA GLY A 56 6.79 10.11 4.40
C GLY A 56 7.69 11.28 4.84
N SER A 57 8.83 11.53 4.19
CA SER A 57 9.61 12.76 4.39
C SER A 57 9.31 13.85 3.36
N MET A 58 8.64 13.53 2.25
CA MET A 58 8.27 14.45 1.16
C MET A 58 6.87 15.05 1.38
N ALA A 59 6.70 15.77 2.49
CA ALA A 59 5.42 16.34 2.93
C ALA A 59 4.60 17.10 1.87
N PRO A 60 5.20 17.92 0.98
CA PRO A 60 4.44 18.71 0.02
C PRO A 60 3.69 17.89 -1.04
N TYR A 61 4.17 16.68 -1.35
CA TYR A 61 3.63 15.86 -2.44
C TYR A 61 2.64 14.79 -1.96
N ARG A 62 2.54 14.57 -0.65
CA ARG A 62 1.68 13.52 -0.07
C ARG A 62 0.21 13.69 -0.38
N GLN A 63 -0.29 14.92 -0.32
CA GLN A 63 -1.71 15.20 -0.52
C GLN A 63 -2.20 14.70 -1.89
N ARG A 64 -1.39 14.88 -2.94
CA ARG A 64 -1.72 14.46 -4.31
C ARG A 64 -1.88 12.95 -4.47
N PHE A 65 -1.29 12.15 -3.60
CA PHE A 65 -1.44 10.68 -3.64
C PHE A 65 -2.73 10.20 -2.95
N TYR A 66 -3.42 11.07 -2.20
CA TYR A 66 -4.65 10.73 -1.50
C TYR A 66 -5.89 11.36 -2.16
N GLU A 67 -5.70 12.41 -2.95
CA GLU A 67 -6.80 13.06 -3.68
C GLU A 67 -7.53 12.07 -4.59
N GLY A 68 -8.84 11.96 -4.40
CA GLY A 68 -9.69 11.04 -5.16
C GLY A 68 -9.67 9.58 -4.69
N ALA A 69 -8.94 9.24 -3.63
CA ALA A 69 -8.94 7.88 -3.09
C ALA A 69 -10.25 7.58 -2.33
N SER A 70 -10.88 6.44 -2.64
CA SER A 70 -12.08 5.98 -1.94
C SER A 70 -11.80 5.41 -0.55
N ALA A 71 -10.58 4.93 -0.30
CA ALA A 71 -10.16 4.32 0.96
C ALA A 71 -8.62 4.36 1.12
N ALA A 72 -8.15 4.11 2.33
CA ALA A 72 -6.72 4.00 2.65
C ALA A 72 -6.44 2.81 3.57
N PHE A 73 -5.31 2.13 3.33
CA PHE A 73 -4.80 1.08 4.20
C PHE A 73 -3.60 1.57 5.00
N ILE A 74 -3.70 1.52 6.33
CA ILE A 74 -2.59 1.81 7.23
C ILE A 74 -2.01 0.49 7.72
N VAL A 75 -0.87 0.11 7.15
CA VAL A 75 -0.17 -1.14 7.51
C VAL A 75 0.85 -0.87 8.62
N ILE A 76 0.84 -1.71 9.65
CA ILE A 76 1.70 -1.64 10.83
C ILE A 76 2.32 -3.03 11.04
N ASP A 77 3.61 -3.04 11.35
CA ASP A 77 4.32 -4.25 11.75
C ASP A 77 4.33 -4.35 13.28
N ARG A 78 3.62 -5.36 13.81
CA ARG A 78 3.46 -5.61 15.24
C ARG A 78 4.73 -6.10 15.95
N THR A 79 5.70 -6.62 15.20
CA THR A 79 6.99 -7.06 15.76
C THR A 79 7.94 -5.90 16.07
N ARG A 80 7.59 -4.69 15.59
CA ARG A 80 8.34 -3.45 15.81
C ARG A 80 7.48 -2.47 16.62
N PRO A 81 7.57 -2.48 17.96
CA PRO A 81 6.72 -1.69 18.85
C PRO A 81 6.73 -0.18 18.56
N ASN A 82 7.85 0.34 18.04
CA ASN A 82 8.03 1.76 17.75
C ASN A 82 7.23 2.29 16.55
N ASN A 83 6.56 1.43 15.76
CA ASN A 83 5.74 1.87 14.61
C ASN A 83 4.35 2.42 15.00
N LEU A 84 3.94 2.27 16.27
CA LEU A 84 2.65 2.75 16.80
C LEU A 84 2.78 4.01 17.66
N ALA A 85 4.00 4.45 17.94
CA ALA A 85 4.22 5.62 18.78
C ALA A 85 3.64 6.86 18.08
N LYS A 86 2.62 7.47 18.70
CA LYS A 86 2.19 8.83 18.38
C LYS A 86 3.44 9.73 18.38
N ARG A 87 3.79 10.27 17.23
CA ARG A 87 4.58 11.51 17.21
C ARG A 87 3.67 12.67 17.58
#